data_AF-A0A966NIP4-F1
#
_entry.id   AF-A0A966NIP4-F1
#
_cell.length_a   1.000
_cell.length_b   1.000
_cell.length_c   1.000
_cell.angle_alpha   90.00
_cell.angle_beta   90.00
_cell.angle_gamma   90.00
#
_symmetry.space_group_name_H-M   'P 1'
#
loop_
_entity.id
_entity.type
_entity.pdbx_description
1 polymer ?
#
loop_
_entity_poly.entity_id
_entity_poly.type
_entity_poly.pdbx_seq_one_letter_code
_entity_poly.pdbx_strand_id
1 'polypeptide(L)'
;MNTSELARRDKFQFSMLLNDKRYRSYTFQFFALFILICAMAYLGKNLLENLAAAGLNISYSFLGEPAGYDINQRLIEYNSQSTHLRASIVGVLNTLLVAFLGCIAATFFGVIAGILRLSNNWIVAKLMMIYVEIFRNVPVLIWILIIHSVFLAVLPQPKAFRGENPEATMLWDAFAFTGRGFYIPKPVFNDGSLIVIITFILSIIGVFAFRYYARQKLYSEG
;
A
#
# COMPACT_ATOMS: atom_id res chain seq x y z
N MET A 1 -29.09 -17.35 -66.47
CA MET A 1 -28.19 -17.23 -65.30
C MET A 1 -28.84 -18.01 -64.18
N ASN A 2 -28.43 -19.27 -63.98
CA ASN A 2 -29.11 -20.24 -63.11
C ASN A 2 -28.95 -19.85 -61.64
N THR A 3 -30.07 -19.76 -60.91
CA THR A 3 -30.18 -19.35 -59.51
C THR A 3 -29.96 -20.51 -58.52
N SER A 4 -29.36 -21.62 -58.94
CA SER A 4 -29.23 -22.85 -58.15
C SER A 4 -28.00 -22.94 -57.24
N GLU A 5 -27.17 -21.89 -57.14
CA GLU A 5 -25.91 -21.88 -56.38
C GLU A 5 -25.97 -21.14 -55.04
N LEU A 6 -27.15 -20.70 -54.56
CA LEU A 6 -27.25 -19.96 -53.30
C LEU A 6 -27.66 -20.86 -52.13
N ALA A 7 -26.63 -21.26 -51.37
CA ALA A 7 -26.65 -21.63 -49.95
C ALA A 7 -27.47 -22.85 -49.55
N ARG A 8 -26.88 -24.05 -49.70
CA ARG A 8 -27.22 -25.19 -48.86
C ARG A 8 -26.75 -24.88 -47.43
N ARG A 9 -27.58 -24.18 -46.64
CA ARG A 9 -27.35 -24.01 -45.21
C ARG A 9 -27.46 -25.39 -44.57
N ASP A 10 -26.33 -25.96 -44.17
CA ASP A 10 -26.29 -27.19 -43.40
C ASP A 10 -27.20 -27.05 -42.19
N LYS A 11 -28.21 -27.91 -42.12
CA LYS A 11 -29.12 -27.98 -40.96
C LYS A 11 -28.28 -28.36 -39.76
N PHE A 12 -28.35 -27.59 -38.68
CA PHE A 12 -27.67 -27.89 -37.43
C PHE A 12 -27.99 -29.32 -36.97
N GLN A 13 -26.96 -30.15 -36.77
CA GLN A 13 -27.09 -31.52 -36.26
C GLN A 13 -26.46 -31.58 -34.87
N PHE A 14 -27.13 -32.24 -33.91
CA PHE A 14 -26.63 -32.37 -32.54
C PHE A 14 -25.24 -33.02 -32.43
N SER A 15 -24.85 -33.85 -33.40
CA SER A 15 -23.51 -34.45 -33.49
C SER A 15 -22.39 -33.44 -33.76
N MET A 16 -22.70 -32.28 -34.35
CA MET A 16 -21.73 -31.21 -34.60
C MET A 16 -21.22 -30.59 -33.29
N LEU A 17 -22.04 -30.59 -32.21
CA LEU A 17 -21.64 -30.11 -30.88
C LEU A 17 -20.49 -30.91 -30.26
N LEU A 18 -20.32 -32.18 -30.62
CA LEU A 18 -19.29 -33.07 -30.06
C LEU A 18 -18.13 -33.33 -31.01
N ASN A 19 -18.38 -33.33 -32.33
CA ASN A 19 -17.38 -33.71 -33.33
C ASN A 19 -16.69 -32.53 -34.02
N ASP A 20 -17.36 -31.38 -34.17
CA ASP A 20 -16.76 -30.21 -34.82
C ASP A 20 -15.93 -29.39 -33.81
N LYS A 21 -14.66 -29.11 -34.13
CA LYS A 21 -13.70 -28.42 -33.24
C LYS A 21 -14.27 -27.10 -32.70
N ARG A 22 -15.04 -26.35 -33.50
CA ARG A 22 -15.58 -25.05 -33.10
C ARG A 22 -16.74 -25.20 -32.10
N TYR A 23 -17.73 -26.03 -32.40
CA TYR A 23 -18.90 -26.22 -31.54
C TYR A 23 -18.60 -27.03 -30.26
N ARG A 24 -17.60 -27.92 -30.32
CA ARG A 24 -17.11 -28.69 -29.16
C ARG A 24 -16.49 -27.80 -28.09
N SER A 25 -15.72 -26.80 -28.49
CA SER A 25 -15.12 -25.84 -27.55
C SER A 25 -16.18 -25.07 -26.78
N TYR A 26 -17.20 -24.55 -27.47
CA TYR A 26 -18.30 -23.82 -26.83
C TYR A 26 -19.13 -24.72 -25.91
N THR A 27 -19.38 -25.96 -26.32
CA THR A 27 -20.14 -26.94 -25.51
C THR A 27 -19.41 -27.25 -24.21
N PHE A 28 -18.11 -27.54 -24.25
CA PHE A 28 -17.33 -27.80 -23.03
C PHE A 28 -17.19 -26.58 -22.13
N GLN A 29 -17.00 -25.38 -22.69
CA GLN A 29 -16.99 -24.14 -21.90
C GLN A 29 -18.33 -23.88 -21.22
N PHE A 30 -19.45 -24.13 -21.92
CA PHE A 30 -20.78 -24.00 -21.34
C PHE A 30 -20.98 -24.96 -20.17
N PHE A 31 -20.65 -26.25 -20.34
CA PHE A 31 -20.75 -27.23 -19.26
C PHE A 31 -19.80 -26.94 -18.10
N ALA A 32 -18.57 -26.52 -18.38
CA ALA A 32 -17.61 -26.15 -17.34
C ALA A 32 -18.10 -24.92 -16.55
N LEU A 33 -18.63 -23.90 -17.23
CA LEU A 33 -19.23 -22.74 -16.58
C LEU A 33 -20.48 -23.12 -15.77
N PHE A 34 -21.33 -23.99 -16.31
CA PHE A 34 -22.50 -24.49 -15.61
C PHE A 34 -22.12 -25.22 -14.32
N ILE A 35 -21.16 -26.14 -14.39
CA ILE A 35 -20.62 -26.85 -13.22
C ILE A 35 -20.02 -25.86 -12.21
N LEU A 36 -19.25 -24.86 -12.68
CA LEU A 36 -18.68 -23.83 -11.82
C LEU A 36 -19.76 -23.02 -11.09
N ILE A 37 -20.81 -22.59 -11.79
CA ILE A 37 -21.93 -21.86 -11.19
C ILE A 37 -22.64 -22.72 -10.15
N CYS A 38 -22.93 -23.99 -10.47
CA CYS A 38 -23.55 -24.92 -9.53
C CYS A 38 -22.66 -25.17 -8.30
N ALA A 39 -21.35 -25.32 -8.48
CA ALA A 39 -20.40 -25.49 -7.39
C ALA A 39 -20.34 -24.24 -6.49
N MET A 40 -20.27 -23.04 -7.08
CA MET A 40 -20.28 -21.77 -6.34
C MET A 40 -21.61 -21.57 -5.60
N ALA A 41 -22.74 -21.92 -6.22
CA ALA A 41 -24.06 -21.84 -5.58
C ALA A 41 -24.17 -22.82 -4.39
N TYR A 42 -23.67 -24.05 -4.56
CA TYR A 42 -23.62 -25.04 -3.48
C TYR A 42 -22.75 -24.58 -2.31
N LEU A 43 -21.55 -24.06 -2.60
CA LEU A 43 -20.64 -23.52 -1.60
C LEU A 43 -21.23 -22.30 -0.89
N GLY A 44 -21.83 -21.38 -1.63
CA GLY A 44 -22.50 -20.20 -1.07
C GLY A 44 -23.65 -20.57 -0.15
N LYS A 45 -24.49 -21.52 -0.56
CA LYS A 45 -25.57 -22.06 0.29
C LYS A 45 -25.02 -22.71 1.56
N ASN A 46 -24.02 -23.59 1.42
CA ASN A 46 -23.38 -24.24 2.57
C ASN A 46 -22.79 -23.20 3.54
N LEU A 47 -22.11 -22.18 3.01
CA LEU A 47 -21.53 -21.11 3.82
C LEU A 47 -22.60 -20.35 4.60
N LEU A 48 -23.69 -19.94 3.93
CA LEU A 48 -24.78 -19.22 4.57
C LEU A 48 -25.48 -20.06 5.64
N GLU A 49 -25.73 -21.35 5.37
CA GLU A 49 -26.33 -22.27 6.33
C GLU A 49 -25.43 -22.51 7.54
N ASN A 50 -24.13 -22.73 7.34
CA ASN A 50 -23.16 -22.91 8.42
C ASN A 50 -22.97 -21.64 9.26
N LEU A 51 -22.93 -20.47 8.61
CA LEU A 51 -22.82 -19.19 9.31
C LEU A 51 -24.08 -18.89 10.13
N ALA A 52 -25.27 -19.13 9.56
CA ALA A 52 -26.53 -18.99 10.29
C ALA A 52 -26.61 -19.96 11.47
N ALA A 53 -26.19 -21.22 11.31
CA ALA A 53 -26.12 -22.20 12.39
C ALA A 53 -25.11 -21.80 13.48
N ALA A 54 -24.03 -21.11 13.13
CA ALA A 54 -23.05 -20.56 14.07
C ALA A 54 -23.47 -19.23 14.70
N GLY A 55 -24.67 -18.69 14.38
CA GLY A 55 -25.14 -17.39 14.85
C GLY A 55 -24.39 -16.20 14.23
N LEU A 56 -23.60 -16.43 13.18
CA LEU A 56 -22.82 -15.41 12.47
C LEU A 56 -23.64 -14.87 11.31
N ASN A 57 -24.26 -13.71 11.48
CA ASN A 57 -24.93 -13.02 10.39
C ASN A 57 -23.91 -12.24 9.56
N ILE A 58 -23.81 -12.51 8.25
CA ILE A 58 -23.01 -11.69 7.33
C ILE A 58 -23.67 -10.31 7.26
N SER A 59 -23.03 -9.31 7.86
CA SER A 59 -23.51 -7.94 7.82
C SER A 59 -22.34 -6.95 7.78
N TYR A 60 -22.60 -5.76 7.24
CA TYR A 60 -21.66 -4.64 7.31
C TYR A 60 -21.89 -3.77 8.56
N SER A 61 -22.82 -4.15 9.44
CA SER A 61 -23.12 -3.40 10.67
C SER A 61 -21.90 -3.23 11.56
N PHE A 62 -20.99 -4.23 11.55
CA PHE A 62 -19.73 -4.16 12.30
C PHE A 62 -18.88 -2.94 11.92
N LEU A 63 -18.98 -2.40 10.71
CA LEU A 63 -18.22 -1.22 10.32
C LEU A 63 -18.59 0.02 11.15
N GLY A 64 -19.82 0.08 11.65
CA GLY A 64 -20.31 1.14 12.55
C GLY A 64 -20.13 0.85 14.03
N GLU A 65 -19.75 -0.38 14.40
CA GLU A 65 -19.47 -0.76 15.79
C GLU A 65 -18.13 -0.16 16.27
N PRO A 66 -17.99 0.17 17.57
CA PRO A 66 -16.72 0.61 18.15
C PRO A 66 -15.62 -0.43 17.98
N ALA A 67 -14.43 0.00 17.57
CA ALA A 67 -13.32 -0.89 17.26
C ALA A 67 -12.77 -1.64 18.49
N GLY A 68 -12.79 -1.01 19.66
CA GLY A 68 -12.36 -1.63 20.93
C GLY A 68 -10.84 -1.79 21.11
N TYR A 69 -10.03 -1.40 20.11
CA TYR A 69 -8.56 -1.45 20.17
C TYR A 69 -7.91 -0.11 19.83
N ASP A 70 -6.75 0.15 20.41
CA ASP A 70 -5.95 1.34 20.12
C ASP A 70 -5.00 1.12 18.94
N ILE A 71 -4.79 2.18 18.16
CA ILE A 71 -3.81 2.22 17.09
C ILE A 71 -2.66 3.12 17.54
N ASN A 72 -1.41 2.68 17.38
CA ASN A 72 -0.25 3.47 17.79
C ASN A 72 -0.09 4.73 16.91
N GLN A 73 0.11 4.53 15.61
CA GLN A 73 0.28 5.62 14.65
C GLN A 73 -1.06 6.03 14.04
N ARG A 74 -1.41 7.32 14.16
CA ARG A 74 -2.71 7.85 13.73
C ARG A 74 -2.49 9.14 12.94
N LEU A 75 -2.78 9.10 11.64
CA LEU A 75 -2.70 10.29 10.78
C LEU A 75 -3.95 11.16 10.85
N ILE A 76 -5.06 10.57 11.26
CA ILE A 76 -6.32 11.25 11.58
C ILE A 76 -6.70 10.91 13.02
N GLU A 77 -7.51 11.76 13.64
CA GLU A 77 -7.97 11.54 15.00
C GLU A 77 -8.68 10.19 15.13
N TYR A 78 -8.30 9.37 16.10
CA TYR A 78 -8.86 8.05 16.33
C TYR A 78 -8.68 7.67 17.79
N ASN A 79 -9.68 7.00 18.36
CA ASN A 79 -9.62 6.37 19.68
C ASN A 79 -10.31 5.00 19.64
N SER A 80 -10.18 4.21 20.70
CA SER A 80 -10.78 2.86 20.78
C SER A 80 -12.32 2.84 20.70
N GLN A 81 -12.97 3.98 20.93
CA GLN A 81 -14.43 4.14 20.79
C GLN A 81 -14.86 4.47 19.34
N SER A 82 -13.90 4.76 18.46
CA SER A 82 -14.16 5.04 17.06
C SER A 82 -14.63 3.78 16.32
N THR A 83 -15.46 3.98 15.30
CA THR A 83 -16.00 2.88 14.47
C THR A 83 -14.90 2.07 13.78
N HIS A 84 -15.13 0.78 13.50
CA HIS A 84 -14.24 -0.04 12.68
C HIS A 84 -13.94 0.57 11.31
N LEU A 85 -14.91 1.25 10.67
CA LEU A 85 -14.70 1.94 9.39
C LEU A 85 -13.59 2.99 9.50
N ARG A 86 -13.62 3.80 10.57
CA ARG A 86 -12.58 4.80 10.85
C ARG A 86 -11.24 4.14 11.14
N ALA A 87 -11.21 3.03 11.87
CA ALA A 87 -10.00 2.24 12.10
C ALA A 87 -9.39 1.74 10.77
N SER A 88 -10.23 1.27 9.84
CA SER A 88 -9.79 0.85 8.50
C SER A 88 -9.18 2.01 7.70
N ILE A 89 -9.79 3.20 7.74
CA ILE A 89 -9.25 4.39 7.08
C ILE A 89 -7.87 4.75 7.67
N VAL A 90 -7.72 4.76 9.00
CA VAL A 90 -6.42 4.98 9.65
C VAL A 90 -5.40 3.95 9.17
N GLY A 91 -5.79 2.68 9.09
CA GLY A 91 -4.94 1.60 8.57
C GLY A 91 -4.47 1.86 7.13
N VAL A 92 -5.40 2.21 6.23
CA VAL A 92 -5.08 2.54 4.83
C VAL A 92 -4.12 3.72 4.76
N LEU A 93 -4.36 4.79 5.51
CA LEU A 93 -3.48 5.96 5.54
C LEU A 93 -2.08 5.61 6.03
N ASN A 94 -1.96 4.76 7.06
CA ASN A 94 -0.67 4.30 7.54
C ASN A 94 0.05 3.44 6.49
N THR A 95 -0.65 2.53 5.82
CA THR A 95 -0.07 1.72 4.73
C THR A 95 0.42 2.62 3.59
N LEU A 96 -0.35 3.62 3.19
CA LEU A 96 0.06 4.58 2.16
C LEU A 96 1.29 5.38 2.57
N LEU A 97 1.34 5.85 3.82
CA LEU A 97 2.49 6.57 4.33
C LEU A 97 3.75 5.71 4.33
N VAL A 98 3.67 4.48 4.88
CA VAL A 98 4.81 3.56 4.94
C VAL A 98 5.25 3.16 3.54
N ALA A 99 4.32 2.89 2.63
CA ALA A 99 4.63 2.57 1.23
C ALA A 99 5.33 3.74 0.53
N PHE A 100 4.84 4.97 0.71
CA PHE A 100 5.42 6.17 0.11
C PHE A 100 6.84 6.43 0.62
N LEU A 101 7.04 6.47 1.94
CA LEU A 101 8.37 6.65 2.54
C LEU A 101 9.31 5.49 2.19
N GLY A 102 8.78 4.27 2.18
CA GLY A 102 9.50 3.07 1.77
C GLY A 102 9.99 3.13 0.32
N CYS A 103 9.16 3.61 -0.62
CA CYS A 103 9.56 3.77 -2.02
C CYS A 103 10.68 4.81 -2.18
N ILE A 104 10.58 5.93 -1.46
CA ILE A 104 11.62 6.98 -1.47
C ILE A 104 12.95 6.42 -0.94
N ALA A 105 12.91 5.81 0.25
CA ALA A 105 14.10 5.23 0.88
C ALA A 105 14.69 4.10 0.03
N ALA A 106 13.86 3.18 -0.49
CA ALA A 106 14.29 2.09 -1.34
C ALA A 106 14.93 2.59 -2.64
N THR A 107 14.42 3.68 -3.22
CA THR A 107 15.03 4.30 -4.41
C THR A 107 16.41 4.85 -4.07
N PHE A 108 16.53 5.60 -2.97
CA PHE A 108 17.81 6.19 -2.58
C PHE A 108 18.87 5.12 -2.25
N PHE A 109 18.56 4.21 -1.32
CA PHE A 109 19.49 3.16 -0.91
C PHE A 109 19.73 2.13 -2.02
N GLY A 110 18.69 1.79 -2.78
CA GLY A 110 18.78 0.84 -3.89
C GLY A 110 19.65 1.35 -5.03
N VAL A 111 19.51 2.63 -5.41
CA VAL A 111 20.36 3.24 -6.44
C VAL A 111 21.82 3.33 -5.96
N ILE A 112 22.07 3.75 -4.72
CA ILE A 112 23.42 3.81 -4.16
C ILE A 112 24.07 2.43 -4.15
N ALA A 113 23.39 1.42 -3.59
CA ALA A 113 23.90 0.06 -3.55
C ALA A 113 24.10 -0.51 -4.97
N GLY A 114 23.21 -0.19 -5.90
CA GLY A 114 23.31 -0.57 -7.31
C GLY A 114 24.54 0.01 -8.00
N ILE A 115 24.80 1.31 -7.85
CA ILE A 115 25.97 1.98 -8.42
C ILE A 115 27.26 1.43 -7.79
N LEU A 116 27.30 1.32 -6.46
CA LEU A 116 28.48 0.83 -5.75
C LEU A 116 28.82 -0.63 -6.11
N ARG A 117 27.81 -1.44 -6.45
CA ARG A 117 28.02 -2.81 -6.94
C ARG A 117 28.72 -2.86 -8.31
N LEU A 118 28.53 -1.84 -9.17
CA LEU A 118 29.19 -1.72 -10.47
C LEU A 118 30.56 -1.03 -10.39
N SER A 119 31.02 -0.67 -9.18
CA SER A 119 32.31 -0.02 -9.00
C SER A 119 33.47 -0.89 -9.49
N ASN A 120 34.46 -0.27 -10.13
CA ASN A 120 35.72 -0.93 -10.50
C ASN A 120 36.53 -1.41 -9.28
N ASN A 121 36.22 -0.92 -8.07
CA ASN A 121 36.82 -1.41 -6.85
C ASN A 121 36.16 -2.73 -6.42
N TRP A 122 36.90 -3.83 -6.59
CA TRP A 122 36.46 -5.18 -6.23
C TRP A 122 35.98 -5.32 -4.78
N ILE A 123 36.61 -4.65 -3.81
CA ILE A 123 36.23 -4.73 -2.39
C ILE A 123 34.83 -4.15 -2.22
N VAL A 124 34.60 -2.96 -2.77
CA VAL A 124 33.31 -2.27 -2.66
C VAL A 124 32.23 -3.08 -3.36
N ALA A 125 32.50 -3.58 -4.57
CA ALA A 125 31.55 -4.40 -5.32
C ALA A 125 31.16 -5.67 -4.56
N LYS A 126 32.13 -6.33 -3.91
CA LYS A 126 31.90 -7.56 -3.13
C LYS A 126 31.17 -7.29 -1.81
N LEU A 127 31.49 -6.21 -1.11
CA LEU A 127 30.76 -5.79 0.09
C LEU A 127 29.29 -5.46 -0.22
N MET A 128 29.04 -4.75 -1.32
CA MET A 128 27.67 -4.44 -1.75
C MET A 128 26.91 -5.69 -2.19
N MET A 129 27.58 -6.66 -2.82
CA MET A 129 26.98 -7.96 -3.14
C MET A 129 26.51 -8.67 -1.88
N ILE A 130 27.37 -8.78 -0.87
CA ILE A 130 27.03 -9.39 0.44
C ILE A 130 25.87 -8.64 1.09
N TYR A 131 25.92 -7.31 1.14
CA TYR A 131 24.85 -6.48 1.67
C TYR A 131 23.50 -6.81 0.99
N VAL A 132 23.43 -6.70 -0.34
CA VAL A 132 22.18 -6.95 -1.08
C VAL A 132 21.68 -8.38 -0.88
N GLU A 133 22.58 -9.36 -0.87
CA GLU A 133 22.21 -10.77 -0.74
C GLU A 133 21.63 -11.08 0.65
N ILE A 134 22.23 -10.53 1.71
CA ILE A 134 21.71 -10.66 3.08
C ILE A 134 20.29 -10.07 3.18
N PHE A 135 20.09 -8.83 2.71
CA PHE A 135 18.78 -8.16 2.83
C PHE A 135 17.68 -8.79 1.96
N ARG A 136 18.05 -9.48 0.86
CA ARG A 136 17.10 -10.16 -0.01
C ARG A 136 16.77 -11.59 0.42
N ASN A 137 17.69 -12.29 1.08
CA ASN A 137 17.53 -13.69 1.45
C ASN A 137 17.04 -13.88 2.90
N VAL A 138 17.29 -12.91 3.78
CA VAL A 138 16.79 -12.98 5.16
C VAL A 138 15.32 -12.55 5.20
N PRO A 139 14.42 -13.36 5.80
CA PRO A 139 13.03 -12.99 5.97
C PRO A 139 12.87 -11.61 6.63
N VAL A 140 12.03 -10.75 6.05
CA VAL A 140 11.78 -9.40 6.57
C VAL A 140 11.27 -9.41 8.02
N LEU A 141 10.56 -10.47 8.42
CA LEU A 141 10.10 -10.64 9.79
C LEU A 141 11.25 -10.67 10.80
N ILE A 142 12.36 -11.35 10.48
CA ILE A 142 13.54 -11.41 11.35
C ILE A 142 14.12 -10.02 11.54
N TRP A 143 14.23 -9.23 10.46
CA TRP A 143 14.69 -7.85 10.54
C TRP A 143 13.78 -6.99 11.42
N ILE A 144 12.47 -7.11 11.26
CA ILE A 144 11.49 -6.39 12.09
C ILE A 144 11.70 -6.73 13.57
N LEU A 145 11.80 -8.01 13.92
CA LEU A 145 11.95 -8.44 15.31
C LEU A 145 13.30 -8.02 15.92
N ILE A 146 14.40 -8.17 15.19
CA ILE A 146 15.73 -7.77 15.67
C ILE A 146 15.77 -6.26 15.89
N ILE A 147 15.36 -5.47 14.89
CA ILE A 147 15.38 -4.01 14.98
C ILE A 147 14.47 -3.54 16.12
N HIS A 148 13.26 -4.11 16.23
CA HIS A 148 12.35 -3.79 17.32
C HIS A 148 12.93 -4.12 18.70
N SER A 149 13.58 -5.27 18.85
CA SER A 149 14.21 -5.68 20.11
C SER A 149 15.38 -4.75 20.49
N VAL A 150 16.23 -4.40 19.52
CA VAL A 150 17.33 -3.44 19.72
C VAL A 150 16.77 -2.08 20.14
N PHE A 151 15.72 -1.61 19.47
CA PHE A 151 15.10 -0.32 19.80
C PHE A 151 14.52 -0.32 21.21
N LEU A 152 13.84 -1.39 21.63
CA LEU A 152 13.32 -1.50 22.99
C LEU A 152 14.41 -1.59 24.06
N ALA A 153 15.56 -2.20 23.74
CA ALA A 153 16.68 -2.36 24.66
C ALA A 153 17.53 -1.08 24.80
N VAL A 154 17.74 -0.35 23.69
CA VAL A 154 18.64 0.80 23.63
C VAL A 154 17.90 2.11 23.88
N LEU A 155 16.67 2.27 23.39
CA LEU A 155 15.93 3.52 23.48
C LEU A 155 15.03 3.56 24.72
N PRO A 156 14.97 4.70 25.44
CA PRO A 156 14.05 4.88 26.55
C PRO A 156 12.58 4.75 26.14
N GLN A 157 11.74 4.37 27.10
CA GLN A 157 10.30 4.23 26.90
C GLN A 157 9.63 5.62 26.85
N PRO A 158 8.51 5.81 26.11
CA PRO A 158 7.86 7.12 26.01
C PRO A 158 7.51 7.80 27.35
N LYS A 159 7.28 7.00 28.40
CA LYS A 159 7.02 7.50 29.76
C LYS A 159 8.22 8.21 30.39
N ALA A 160 9.45 7.83 30.03
CA ALA A 160 10.68 8.40 30.58
C ALA A 160 10.90 9.86 30.15
N PHE A 161 10.22 10.32 29.10
CA PHE A 161 10.29 11.69 28.59
C PHE A 161 9.20 12.62 29.15
N ARG A 162 8.28 12.10 29.98
CA ARG A 162 7.12 12.85 30.48
C ARG A 162 7.14 12.92 32.00
N GLY A 163 6.63 14.01 32.57
CA GLY A 163 6.50 14.21 34.02
C GLY A 163 7.35 15.38 34.53
N GLU A 164 7.28 15.62 35.85
CA GLU A 164 8.02 16.70 36.51
C GLU A 164 9.54 16.44 36.57
N ASN A 165 9.94 15.16 36.62
CA ASN A 165 11.34 14.72 36.59
C ASN A 165 11.55 13.65 35.49
N PRO A 166 11.79 14.03 34.23
CA PRO A 166 11.99 13.07 33.16
C PRO A 166 13.33 12.31 33.30
N GLU A 167 13.28 10.99 33.17
CA GLU A 167 14.46 10.11 33.18
C GLU A 167 15.27 10.20 31.87
N ALA A 168 14.67 10.73 30.80
CA ALA A 168 15.29 10.86 29.48
C ALA A 168 15.08 12.26 28.88
N THR A 169 16.11 12.78 28.21
CA THR A 169 16.11 14.12 27.60
C THR A 169 15.80 14.04 26.11
N MET A 170 15.00 14.99 25.62
CA MET A 170 14.70 15.14 24.20
C MET A 170 15.89 15.77 23.46
N LEU A 171 16.07 15.40 22.19
CA LEU A 171 17.05 16.07 21.33
C LEU A 171 16.51 17.45 20.95
N TRP A 172 17.27 18.51 21.29
CA TRP A 172 16.90 19.91 21.09
C TRP A 172 15.53 20.28 21.70
N ASP A 173 15.14 19.61 22.79
CA ASP A 173 13.83 19.78 23.45
C ASP A 173 12.61 19.58 22.54
N ALA A 174 12.82 18.98 21.36
CA ALA A 174 11.80 18.86 20.32
C ALA A 174 11.60 17.42 19.84
N PHE A 175 12.68 16.63 19.75
CA PHE A 175 12.65 15.29 19.18
C PHE A 175 12.86 14.23 20.27
N ALA A 176 11.87 13.35 20.47
CA ALA A 176 11.96 12.26 21.42
C ALA A 176 12.11 10.91 20.70
N PHE A 177 13.23 10.24 20.94
CA PHE A 177 13.53 8.92 20.38
C PHE A 177 13.16 7.85 21.39
N THR A 178 12.12 7.06 21.10
CA THR A 178 11.62 6.06 22.03
C THR A 178 11.68 4.66 21.45
N GLY A 179 11.70 3.64 22.31
CA GLY A 179 11.57 2.24 21.88
C GLY A 179 10.24 1.91 21.17
N ARG A 180 9.27 2.83 21.19
CA ARG A 180 7.98 2.71 20.47
C ARG A 180 7.90 3.55 19.19
N GLY A 181 8.95 4.29 18.85
CA GLY A 181 9.00 5.15 17.67
C GLY A 181 9.61 6.53 17.95
N PHE A 182 9.69 7.34 16.89
CA PHE A 182 10.24 8.69 16.93
C PHE A 182 9.11 9.71 16.99
N TYR A 183 9.11 10.54 18.02
CA TYR A 183 8.14 11.62 18.19
C TYR A 183 8.80 12.92 17.76
N ILE A 184 8.17 13.57 16.79
CA ILE A 184 8.57 14.86 16.25
C ILE A 184 7.53 15.92 16.62
N PRO A 185 7.93 17.20 16.75
CA PRO A 185 6.98 18.25 17.07
C PRO A 185 5.93 18.37 15.98
N LYS A 186 4.65 18.36 16.37
CA LYS A 186 3.54 18.58 15.45
C LYS A 186 3.51 20.07 15.06
N PRO A 187 3.41 20.41 13.76
CA PRO A 187 3.10 21.77 13.34
C PRO A 187 1.75 22.19 13.91
N VAL A 188 1.73 23.27 14.70
CA VAL A 188 0.50 23.85 15.24
C VAL A 188 0.14 25.06 14.38
N PHE A 189 -1.03 25.02 13.75
CA PHE A 189 -1.55 26.15 12.96
C PHE A 189 -2.26 27.12 13.90
N ASN A 190 -1.73 28.34 14.01
CA ASN A 190 -2.34 29.46 14.70
C ASN A 190 -2.98 30.44 13.69
N ASP A 191 -3.67 31.47 14.17
CA ASP A 191 -4.20 32.54 13.33
C ASP A 191 -3.08 33.17 12.46
N GLY A 192 -3.37 33.37 11.16
CA GLY A 192 -2.39 33.85 10.18
C GLY A 192 -1.52 32.77 9.53
N SER A 193 -1.53 31.53 10.03
CA SER A 193 -0.71 30.43 9.45
C SER A 193 -1.10 30.10 8.01
N LEU A 194 -2.35 30.33 7.62
CA LEU A 194 -2.82 30.19 6.24
C LEU A 194 -2.12 31.14 5.26
N ILE A 195 -1.81 32.36 5.69
CA ILE A 195 -1.14 33.37 4.85
C ILE A 195 0.27 32.88 4.48
N VAL A 196 0.97 32.27 5.45
CA VAL A 196 2.31 31.70 5.23
C VAL A 196 2.25 30.57 4.20
N ILE A 197 1.28 29.66 4.32
CA ILE A 197 1.10 28.53 3.39
C ILE A 197 0.79 29.06 1.98
N ILE A 198 -0.15 30.01 1.85
CA ILE A 198 -0.52 30.59 0.56
C ILE A 198 0.68 31.27 -0.09
N THR A 199 1.43 32.08 0.67
CA THR A 199 2.63 32.77 0.19
C THR A 199 3.69 31.78 -0.28
N PHE A 200 3.91 30.70 0.47
CA PHE A 200 4.84 29.64 0.09
C PHE A 200 4.44 28.96 -1.22
N ILE A 201 3.17 28.57 -1.37
CA ILE A 201 2.66 27.95 -2.60
C ILE A 201 2.78 28.92 -3.79
N LEU A 202 2.40 30.19 -3.62
CA LEU A 202 2.55 31.21 -4.66
C LEU A 202 4.02 31.42 -5.05
N SER A 203 4.95 31.35 -4.10
CA SER A 203 6.38 31.46 -4.39
C SER A 203 6.88 30.30 -5.25
N ILE A 204 6.45 29.06 -4.97
CA ILE A 204 6.80 27.88 -5.77
C ILE A 204 6.24 28.03 -7.19
N ILE A 205 4.96 28.38 -7.31
CA ILE A 205 4.33 28.63 -8.62
C ILE A 205 5.07 29.73 -9.37
N GLY A 206 5.41 30.82 -8.69
CA GLY A 206 6.18 31.94 -9.24
C GLY A 206 7.55 31.50 -9.75
N VAL A 207 8.29 30.67 -9.01
CA VAL A 207 9.58 30.12 -9.45
C VAL A 207 9.43 29.27 -10.71
N PHE A 208 8.43 28.40 -10.77
CA PHE A 208 8.20 27.57 -11.96
C PHE A 208 7.72 28.38 -13.17
N ALA A 209 6.82 29.33 -12.96
CA ALA A 209 6.33 30.23 -14.01
C ALA A 209 7.46 31.11 -14.56
N PHE A 210 8.28 31.69 -13.67
CA PHE A 210 9.45 32.47 -14.06
C PHE A 210 10.47 31.62 -14.79
N ARG A 211 10.76 30.41 -14.31
CA ARG A 211 11.65 29.46 -14.99
C ARG A 211 11.13 29.08 -16.38
N TYR A 212 9.83 28.87 -16.53
CA TYR A 212 9.19 28.59 -17.81
C TYR A 212 9.33 29.77 -18.78
N TYR A 213 8.98 30.98 -18.33
CA TYR A 213 9.10 32.20 -19.11
C TYR A 213 10.55 32.51 -19.51
N ALA A 214 11.49 32.42 -18.56
CA ALA A 214 12.91 32.66 -18.81
C ALA A 214 13.48 31.67 -19.85
N ARG A 215 13.09 30.38 -19.80
CA ARG A 215 13.46 29.42 -20.84
C ARG A 215 12.89 29.80 -22.20
N GLN A 216 11.62 30.15 -22.27
CA GLN A 216 10.97 30.48 -23.53
C GLN A 216 11.60 31.71 -24.20
N LYS A 217 11.94 32.74 -23.40
CA LYS A 217 12.65 33.93 -23.87
C LYS A 217 14.06 33.62 -24.39
N LEU A 218 14.79 32.73 -23.70
CA LEU A 218 16.11 32.26 -24.14
C LEU A 218 16.08 31.54 -25.50
N TYR A 219 15.00 30.82 -25.83
CA TYR A 219 14.83 30.13 -27.11
C TYR A 219 14.29 31.02 -28.23
N SER A 220 13.69 32.18 -27.92
CA SER A 220 13.14 33.10 -28.92
C SER A 220 14.11 34.21 -29.31
N GLU A 221 15.03 34.59 -28.42
CA GLU A 221 15.98 35.68 -28.63
C GLU A 221 17.45 35.21 -28.83
N GLY A 222 17.71 33.89 -28.77
CA GLY A 222 19.02 33.27 -29.02
C GLY A 222 18.89 31.94 -29.73
#